data_AF-A0A972GH19-F1
#
_entry.id   AF-A0A972GH19-F1
#
_cell.length_a   1.000
_cell.length_b   1.000
_cell.length_c   1.000
_cell.angle_alpha   90.00
_cell.angle_beta   90.00
_cell.angle_gamma   90.00
#
_symmetry.space_group_name_H-M   'P 1'
#
loop_
_entity.id
_entity.type
_entity.pdbx_description
1 polymer ?
#
loop_
_entity_poly.entity_id
_entity_poly.type
_entity_poly.pdbx_seq_one_letter_code
_entity_poly.pdbx_strand_id
1 'polypeptide(L)' 'MPKPTVYITHKIPQAALDIIAAHCDYTMWEDEATPVPHDVLLRSIVDVDGV' A
#
# COMPACT_ATOMS: atom_id res chain seq x y z
N MET A 1 -4.80 -14.29 14.33
CA MET A 1 -4.46 -12.85 14.30
C MET A 1 -4.72 -12.37 12.89
N PRO A 2 -5.31 -11.18 12.67
CA PRO A 2 -5.42 -10.62 11.32
C PRO A 2 -4.01 -10.36 10.76
N LYS A 3 -3.87 -10.42 9.43
CA LYS A 3 -2.62 -9.98 8.78
C LYS A 3 -2.48 -8.46 8.96
N PRO A 4 -1.26 -7.93 9.12
CA PRO A 4 -1.04 -6.50 9.07
C PRO A 4 -1.45 -5.93 7.71
N THR A 5 -1.87 -4.68 7.70
CA THR A 5 -2.36 -3.95 6.52
C THR A 5 -1.33 -2.94 6.04
N VAL A 6 -1.12 -2.85 4.72
CA VAL A 6 -0.10 -1.97 4.12
C VAL A 6 -0.69 -1.14 2.99
N TYR A 7 -0.34 0.14 2.92
CA TYR A 7 -0.68 1.02 1.80
C TYR A 7 0.53 1.32 0.92
N ILE A 8 0.53 0.83 -0.31
CA ILE A 8 1.65 0.99 -1.25
C ILE A 8 1.42 2.23 -2.12
N THR A 9 2.33 3.21 -2.04
CA THR A 9 2.15 4.52 -2.71
C THR A 9 2.50 4.54 -4.21
N HIS A 10 3.23 3.54 -4.71
CA HIS A 10 3.69 3.45 -6.09
C HIS A 10 3.72 2.00 -6.55
N LYS A 11 3.63 1.76 -7.86
CA LYS A 11 3.89 0.41 -8.38
C LYS A 11 5.31 -0.02 -8.06
N ILE A 12 5.41 -1.22 -7.50
CA ILE A 12 6.65 -1.93 -7.24
C ILE A 12 6.65 -3.23 -8.04
N PRO A 13 7.82 -3.85 -8.28
CA PRO A 13 7.90 -5.10 -9.01
C PRO A 13 6.99 -6.19 -8.40
N GLN A 14 6.41 -7.05 -9.24
CA GLN A 14 5.52 -8.12 -8.80
C GLN A 14 6.15 -9.02 -7.72
N ALA A 15 7.45 -9.31 -7.83
CA ALA A 15 8.16 -10.10 -6.82
C ALA A 15 8.10 -9.48 -5.41
N ALA A 16 8.07 -8.15 -5.30
CA ALA A 16 7.90 -7.47 -4.02
C ALA A 16 6.44 -7.53 -3.54
N LEU A 17 5.47 -7.40 -4.45
CA LEU A 17 4.05 -7.58 -4.13
C LEU A 17 3.76 -9.00 -3.63
N ASP A 18 4.40 -10.02 -4.21
CA ASP A 18 4.23 -11.43 -3.80
C ASP A 18 4.74 -11.66 -2.37
N ILE A 19 5.86 -11.04 -2.01
CA ILE A 19 6.40 -11.07 -0.63
C ILE A 19 5.42 -10.39 0.33
N ILE A 20 4.88 -9.22 -0.02
CA ILE A 20 3.90 -8.51 0.80
C ILE A 20 2.63 -9.34 0.95
N ALA A 21 2.07 -9.87 -0.14
CA ALA A 21 0.83 -10.66 -0.12
C ALA A 21 0.92 -11.92 0.75
N ALA A 22 2.12 -12.51 0.85
CA ALA A 22 2.37 -13.67 1.71
C ALA A 22 2.18 -13.34 3.20
N HIS A 23 2.44 -12.11 3.62
CA HIS A 23 2.51 -11.70 5.04
C HIS A 23 1.46 -10.66 5.44
N CYS A 24 0.98 -9.85 4.50
CA CYS A 24 0.15 -8.68 4.72
C CYS A 24 -1.06 -8.68 3.79
N ASP A 25 -2.12 -8.01 4.22
CA ASP A 25 -3.12 -7.49 3.30
C ASP A 25 -2.66 -6.11 2.81
N TYR A 26 -2.86 -5.78 1.54
CA TYR A 26 -2.39 -4.51 1.02
C TYR A 26 -3.40 -3.84 0.09
N THR A 27 -3.32 -2.51 0.07
CA THR A 27 -3.93 -1.66 -0.94
C THR A 27 -2.82 -0.87 -1.62
N MET A 28 -3.02 -0.52 -2.89
CA MET A 28 -1.99 0.17 -3.66
C MET A 28 -2.62 1.32 -4.45
N TRP A 29 -1.89 2.42 -4.54
CA TRP A 29 -2.26 3.51 -5.43
C TRP A 29 -2.23 3.06 -6.89
N GLU A 30 -3.34 3.25 -7.60
CA GLU A 30 -3.53 2.71 -8.95
C GLU A 30 -2.96 3.62 -10.05
N ASP A 31 -2.82 4.91 -9.77
CA ASP A 31 -2.33 5.89 -10.74
C ASP A 31 -0.80 5.93 -10.75
N GLU A 32 -0.21 5.44 -11.84
CA GLU A 32 1.25 5.42 -12.04
C GLU A 32 1.82 6.78 -12.46
N ALA A 33 1.01 7.64 -13.09
CA ALA A 33 1.47 8.90 -13.64
C ALA A 33 1.51 10.00 -12.59
N THR A 34 0.63 9.91 -11.59
CA THR A 34 0.45 10.94 -10.58
C THR A 34 0.78 10.39 -9.20
N PRO A 35 1.69 11.02 -8.43
CA PRO A 35 1.96 10.58 -7.06
C PRO A 35 0.71 10.75 -6.19
N VAL A 36 0.61 9.96 -5.11
CA VAL A 36 -0.48 10.06 -4.15
C VAL A 36 -0.59 11.50 -3.62
N PRO A 37 -1.73 12.19 -3.80
CA PRO A 37 -1.94 13.51 -3.22
C PRO A 37 -1.83 13.48 -1.70
N HIS A 38 -1.30 14.54 -1.09
CA HIS A 38 -1.03 14.59 0.36
C HIS A 38 -2.27 14.28 1.22
N ASP A 39 -3.42 14.84 0.85
CA ASP A 39 -4.70 14.62 1.54
C ASP A 39 -5.24 13.19 1.36
N VAL A 40 -4.96 12.57 0.21
CA VAL A 40 -5.29 11.16 -0.04
C VAL A 40 -4.40 10.27 0.81
N LEU A 41 -3.08 10.51 0.82
CA LEU A 41 -2.13 9.75 1.61
C LEU A 41 -2.52 9.76 3.09
N LEU A 42 -2.77 10.95 3.66
CA LEU A 42 -3.17 11.08 5.07
C LEU A 42 -4.44 10.30 5.40
N ARG A 43 -5.39 10.18 4.46
CA ARG A 43 -6.61 9.39 4.64
C ARG A 43 -6.38 7.90 4.48
N SER A 44 -5.53 7.50 3.54
CA SER A 44 -5.23 6.10 3.24
C SER A 44 -4.39 5.41 4.30
N ILE A 45 -3.67 6.16 5.14
CA ILE A 45 -2.75 5.59 6.14
C ILE A 45 -3.29 5.57 7.57
N VAL A 46 -4.52 6.05 7.80
CA VAL A 46 -5.08 6.19 9.17
C VAL A 46 -5.14 4.86 9.91
N ASP A 47 -5.51 3.80 9.20
CA ASP A 47 -5.81 2.48 9.78
C ASP A 47 -4.86 1.38 9.26
N VAL A 48 -3.72 1.76 8.69
CA VAL A 48 -2.73 0.79 8.17
C VAL A 48 -1.54 0.62 9.11
N ASP A 49 -0.99 -0.58 9.13
CA ASP A 49 0.18 -0.93 9.94
C ASP A 49 1.51 -0.55 9.25
N GLY A 50 1.48 -0.25 7.94
CA GLY A 50 2.65 0.14 7.15
C GLY A 50 2.32 0.91 5.87
N VAL A 51 3.32 1.65 5.37
CA VAL A 51 3.27 2.50 4.15
C VAL A 51 4.53 2.28 3.31
#